data_AF-A0A6B3H197-F1
#
_entry.id   AF-A0A6B3H197-F1
#
_cell.length_a   1.000
_cell.length_b   1.000
_cell.length_c   1.000
_cell.angle_alpha   90.00
_cell.angle_beta   90.00
_cell.angle_gamma   90.00
#
_symmetry.space_group_name_H-M   'P 1'
#
loop_
_entity.id
_entity.type
_entity.pdbx_description
1 polymer ?
#
loop_
_entity_poly.entity_id
_entity_poly.type
_entity_poly.pdbx_seq_one_letter_code
_entity_poly.pdbx_strand_id
1 'polypeptide(L)'
;EKHYVKTALSVLNMGFMRGLSAAYMEATPAINDWLAGLIERDSLLTAARFSIIRERAAIGYHHRAYEAATSKGSPYLKMLAALWRESPVAGLEPGERVATMASLVHTDHEGRSVAGVLIEESGLDPQVWL
;
A
#
# COMPACT_ATOMS: atom_id res chain seq x y z
N GLU A 1 0.08 14.23 12.74
CA GLU A 1 0.49 13.09 11.90
C GLU A 1 -0.48 11.92 12.11
N LYS A 2 -0.97 11.26 11.04
CA LYS A 2 -1.92 10.13 11.13
C LYS A 2 -1.57 9.05 10.12
N HIS A 3 -1.79 7.79 10.51
CA HIS A 3 -1.59 6.61 9.67
C HIS A 3 -2.83 6.31 8.84
N TYR A 4 -2.65 5.66 7.68
CA TYR A 4 -3.76 4.97 7.01
C TYR A 4 -4.23 3.80 7.86
N VAL A 5 -5.52 3.50 7.80
CA VAL A 5 -6.10 2.29 8.41
C VAL A 5 -6.60 1.39 7.30
N LYS A 6 -6.06 0.17 7.24
CA LYS A 6 -6.56 -0.89 6.35
C LYS A 6 -7.41 -1.83 7.18
N THR A 7 -8.65 -2.06 6.74
CA THR A 7 -9.65 -2.86 7.46
C THR A 7 -10.04 -4.11 6.69
N ALA A 8 -10.44 -5.16 7.41
CA ALA A 8 -11.20 -6.25 6.82
C ALA A 8 -12.55 -5.75 6.29
N LEU A 9 -12.84 -6.03 5.02
CA LEU A 9 -14.11 -5.70 4.39
C LEU A 9 -14.58 -6.89 3.55
N SER A 10 -15.69 -7.51 3.95
CA SER A 10 -16.25 -8.69 3.28
C SER A 10 -17.00 -8.34 1.98
N VAL A 11 -16.31 -7.68 1.05
CA VAL A 11 -16.77 -7.33 -0.30
C VAL A 11 -15.92 -8.07 -1.32
N LEU A 12 -16.57 -8.60 -2.35
CA LEU A 12 -15.91 -9.24 -3.49
C LEU A 12 -15.55 -8.18 -4.53
N ASN A 13 -14.28 -8.12 -4.94
CA ASN A 13 -13.86 -7.29 -6.06
C ASN A 13 -12.72 -7.96 -6.82
N MET A 14 -12.80 -8.00 -8.16
CA MET A 14 -11.82 -8.66 -9.06
C MET A 14 -11.45 -10.09 -8.63
N GLY A 15 -12.43 -10.90 -8.22
CA GLY A 15 -12.22 -12.32 -7.88
C GLY A 15 -11.67 -12.59 -6.47
N PHE A 16 -11.42 -11.56 -5.65
CA PHE A 16 -10.94 -11.73 -4.28
C PHE A 16 -11.85 -11.06 -3.25
N MET A 17 -12.14 -11.78 -2.17
CA MET A 17 -12.72 -11.19 -0.96
C MET A 17 -11.70 -10.24 -0.32
N ARG A 18 -12.12 -9.01 0.00
CA ARG A 18 -11.26 -7.97 0.59
C ARG A 18 -11.13 -8.10 2.12
N GLY A 19 -11.00 -9.34 2.61
CA GLY A 19 -10.71 -9.64 4.02
C GLY A 19 -9.23 -9.45 4.38
N LEU A 20 -8.94 -9.41 5.69
CA LEU A 20 -7.58 -9.39 6.25
C LEU A 20 -7.41 -10.59 7.19
N SER A 21 -6.36 -11.38 6.97
CA SER A 21 -6.08 -12.58 7.78
C SER A 21 -5.53 -12.22 9.15
N ALA A 22 -6.24 -12.61 10.22
CA ALA A 22 -5.79 -12.41 11.60
C ALA A 22 -4.41 -13.05 11.85
N ALA A 23 -4.19 -14.27 11.35
CA ALA A 23 -2.92 -14.98 11.49
C ALA A 23 -1.74 -14.28 10.78
N TYR A 24 -1.99 -13.49 9.73
CA TYR A 24 -0.91 -12.74 9.07
C TYR A 24 -0.54 -11.47 9.83
N MET A 25 -1.48 -10.89 10.59
CA MET A 25 -1.24 -9.66 11.34
C MET A 25 -0.14 -9.80 12.39
N GLU A 26 0.08 -11.00 12.90
CA GLU A 26 1.14 -11.30 13.87
C GLU A 26 2.54 -10.96 13.33
N ALA A 27 2.84 -11.34 12.09
CA ALA A 27 4.15 -11.13 11.49
C ALA A 27 4.27 -9.81 10.72
N THR A 28 3.15 -9.15 10.40
CA THR A 28 3.09 -7.99 9.51
C THR A 28 4.09 -6.88 9.90
N PRO A 29 4.11 -6.36 11.14
CA PRO A 29 5.04 -5.28 11.49
C PRO A 29 6.51 -5.72 11.41
N ALA A 30 6.84 -6.92 11.88
CA ALA A 30 8.21 -7.44 11.87
C ALA A 30 8.76 -7.60 10.44
N ILE A 31 7.92 -8.06 9.49
CA ILE A 31 8.28 -8.14 8.07
C ILE A 31 8.56 -6.74 7.50
N ASN A 32 7.75 -5.75 7.86
CA ASN A 32 7.90 -4.37 7.38
C ASN A 32 9.18 -3.73 7.93
N ASP A 33 9.49 -3.93 9.21
CA ASP A 33 10.72 -3.41 9.82
C ASP A 33 11.97 -4.09 9.23
N TRP A 34 11.91 -5.40 8.97
CA TRP A 34 12.97 -6.11 8.26
C TRP A 34 13.22 -5.56 6.86
N LEU A 35 12.15 -5.37 6.05
CA LEU A 35 12.27 -4.87 4.69
C LEU A 35 12.78 -3.43 4.65
N ALA A 36 12.30 -2.57 5.56
CA ALA A 36 12.80 -1.20 5.68
C ALA A 36 14.30 -1.18 6.01
N GLY A 37 14.74 -1.99 6.98
CA GLY A 37 16.16 -2.11 7.31
C GLY A 37 17.00 -2.69 6.16
N LEU A 38 16.43 -3.55 5.31
CA LEU A 38 17.09 -4.02 4.09
C LEU A 38 17.29 -2.88 3.10
N ILE A 39 16.24 -2.09 2.83
CA ILE A 39 16.28 -0.94 1.93
C ILE A 39 17.33 0.09 2.39
N GLU A 40 17.35 0.42 3.68
CA GLU A 40 18.27 1.39 4.27
C GLU A 40 19.76 0.99 4.16
N ARG A 41 20.05 -0.32 4.05
CA ARG A 41 21.43 -0.81 3.92
C ARG A 41 21.84 -1.09 2.48
N ASP A 42 20.92 -1.04 1.54
CA ASP A 42 21.17 -1.30 0.13
C ASP A 42 21.51 0.02 -0.59
N SER A 43 22.73 0.11 -1.13
CA SER A 43 23.23 1.32 -1.77
C SER A 43 22.50 1.63 -3.08
N LEU A 44 22.03 0.62 -3.81
CA LEU A 44 21.29 0.80 -5.06
C LEU A 44 19.90 1.35 -4.76
N LEU A 45 19.20 0.81 -3.76
CA LEU A 45 17.87 1.28 -3.37
C LEU A 45 17.93 2.70 -2.77
N THR A 46 18.96 2.98 -1.97
CA THR A 46 19.19 4.31 -1.39
C THR A 46 19.50 5.33 -2.49
N ALA A 47 20.35 4.99 -3.45
CA ALA A 47 20.66 5.87 -4.59
C ALA A 47 19.42 6.17 -5.45
N ALA A 48 18.50 5.22 -5.57
CA ALA A 48 17.22 5.40 -6.26
C ALA A 48 16.17 6.16 -5.43
N ARG A 49 16.48 6.58 -4.19
CA ARG A 49 15.55 7.19 -3.23
C ARG A 49 14.29 6.32 -2.99
N PHE A 50 14.43 5.00 -3.12
CA PHE A 50 13.33 4.07 -2.93
C PHE A 50 13.03 3.90 -1.43
N SER A 51 11.75 3.90 -1.07
CA SER A 51 11.30 3.65 0.30
C SER A 51 9.94 2.94 0.30
N ILE A 52 9.53 2.47 1.48
CA ILE A 52 8.21 1.88 1.71
C ILE A 52 7.48 2.64 2.81
N ILE A 53 6.15 2.69 2.73
CA ILE A 53 5.30 3.10 3.85
C ILE A 53 4.93 1.87 4.68
N ARG A 54 5.53 1.74 5.86
CA ARG A 54 5.47 0.53 6.68
C ARG A 54 4.09 0.32 7.30
N GLU A 55 3.68 -0.93 7.41
CA GLU A 55 2.57 -1.35 8.26
C GLU A 55 3.05 -1.46 9.72
N ARG A 56 2.97 -0.36 10.47
CA ARG A 56 3.60 -0.18 11.79
C ARG A 56 2.96 -0.96 12.92
N ALA A 57 1.66 -1.22 12.80
CA ALA A 57 0.90 -1.96 13.80
C ALA A 57 -0.22 -2.75 13.13
N ALA A 58 -0.60 -3.86 13.75
CA ALA A 58 -1.68 -4.71 13.26
C ALA A 58 -2.45 -5.34 14.42
N ILE A 59 -3.73 -5.64 14.19
CA ILE A 59 -4.60 -6.38 15.10
C ILE A 59 -5.37 -7.44 14.31
N GLY A 60 -5.36 -8.68 14.80
CA GLY A 60 -6.12 -9.80 14.26
C GLY A 60 -7.07 -10.37 15.29
N TYR A 61 -8.34 -10.57 14.94
CA TYR A 61 -9.32 -11.19 15.83
C TYR A 61 -9.55 -12.66 15.45
N HIS A 62 -9.35 -13.55 16.42
CA HIS A 62 -9.49 -15.00 16.25
C HIS A 62 -10.88 -15.47 16.65
N HIS A 63 -11.80 -15.56 15.67
CA HIS A 63 -13.15 -16.06 15.91
C HIS A 63 -13.15 -17.60 16.07
N ARG A 64 -13.04 -18.08 17.31
CA ARG A 64 -12.83 -19.50 17.64
C ARG A 64 -13.80 -20.48 16.99
N ALA A 65 -15.08 -20.15 16.90
CA ALA A 65 -16.05 -21.03 16.26
C ALA A 65 -15.79 -21.21 14.75
N TYR A 66 -15.35 -20.16 14.05
CA TYR A 66 -15.00 -20.26 12.63
C TYR A 66 -13.66 -20.94 12.42
N GLU A 67 -12.70 -20.75 13.34
CA GLU A 67 -11.44 -21.49 13.32
C GLU A 67 -11.65 -23.00 13.44
N ALA A 68 -12.57 -23.42 14.31
CA ALA A 68 -12.92 -24.83 14.46
C ALA A 68 -13.73 -25.38 13.28
N ALA A 69 -14.58 -24.55 12.66
CA ALA A 69 -15.53 -24.98 11.63
C ALA A 69 -15.02 -24.82 10.18
N THR A 70 -13.89 -24.16 9.96
CA THR A 70 -13.41 -23.85 8.60
C THR A 70 -11.95 -24.21 8.39
N SER A 71 -11.60 -24.54 7.16
CA SER A 71 -10.22 -24.82 6.78
C SER A 71 -9.35 -23.55 6.76
N LYS A 72 -8.03 -23.76 6.89
CA LYS A 72 -7.04 -22.69 6.71
C LYS A 72 -7.26 -22.00 5.36
N GLY A 73 -7.29 -20.67 5.37
CA GLY A 73 -7.48 -19.85 4.17
C GLY A 73 -8.93 -19.45 3.90
N SER A 74 -9.91 -20.02 4.62
CA SER A 74 -11.32 -19.63 4.57
C SER A 74 -11.51 -18.11 4.71
N PRO A 75 -12.41 -17.48 3.93
CA PRO A 75 -12.70 -16.05 4.04
C PRO A 75 -13.31 -15.69 5.41
N TYR A 76 -13.95 -16.63 6.11
CA TYR A 76 -14.49 -16.41 7.46
C TYR A 76 -13.40 -16.09 8.49
N LEU A 77 -12.17 -16.59 8.28
CA LEU A 77 -11.01 -16.30 9.13
C LEU A 77 -10.37 -14.94 8.83
N LYS A 78 -10.96 -14.17 7.91
CA LYS A 78 -10.43 -12.90 7.40
C LYS A 78 -11.40 -11.73 7.58
N MET A 79 -12.44 -11.92 8.39
CA MET A 79 -13.55 -10.96 8.53
C MET A 79 -13.27 -9.83 9.53
N LEU A 80 -12.30 -9.99 10.44
CA LEU A 80 -12.00 -8.98 11.45
C LEU A 80 -10.51 -8.88 11.75
N ALA A 81 -9.89 -7.87 11.16
CA ALA A 81 -8.52 -7.46 11.40
C ALA A 81 -8.33 -6.02 10.88
N ALA A 82 -7.32 -5.34 11.40
CA ALA A 82 -6.92 -4.03 10.90
C ALA A 82 -5.39 -3.85 11.01
N LEU A 83 -4.84 -2.96 10.19
CA LEU A 83 -3.46 -2.51 10.32
C LEU A 83 -3.34 -1.00 10.07
N TRP A 84 -2.27 -0.42 10.61
CA TRP A 84 -1.92 0.99 10.48
C TRP A 84 -0.68 1.12 9.61
N ARG A 85 -0.79 1.87 8.52
CA ARG A 85 0.30 2.10 7.57
C ARG A 85 0.74 3.57 7.59
N GLU A 86 2.04 3.81 7.52
CA GLU A 86 2.59 5.16 7.44
C GLU A 86 1.96 5.97 6.29
N SER A 87 1.82 7.27 6.50
CA SER A 87 1.39 8.20 5.46
C SER A 87 2.63 8.81 4.78
N PRO A 88 2.72 8.82 3.44
CA PRO A 88 3.85 9.43 2.75
C PRO A 88 3.83 10.95 2.87
N VAL A 89 2.68 11.55 3.22
CA VAL A 89 2.50 13.01 3.30
C VAL A 89 3.44 13.65 4.32
N ALA A 90 3.79 12.94 5.39
CA ALA A 90 4.70 13.44 6.41
C ALA A 90 6.17 13.53 5.93
N GLY A 91 6.51 12.81 4.86
CA GLY A 91 7.86 12.79 4.29
C GLY A 91 8.03 13.62 3.02
N LEU A 92 7.05 14.47 2.67
CA LEU A 92 7.15 15.35 1.50
C LEU A 92 7.98 16.58 1.81
N GLU A 93 8.92 16.89 0.93
CA GLU A 93 9.63 18.15 0.93
C GLU A 93 8.78 19.29 0.33
N PRO A 94 9.09 20.57 0.61
CA PRO A 94 8.40 21.70 0.01
C PRO A 94 8.40 21.63 -1.52
N GLY A 95 7.20 21.66 -2.12
CA GLY A 95 7.01 21.58 -3.57
C GLY A 95 6.82 20.15 -4.11
N GLU A 96 7.00 19.11 -3.30
CA GLU A 96 6.69 17.74 -3.69
C GLU A 96 5.20 17.43 -3.58
N ARG A 97 4.71 16.55 -4.46
CA ARG A 97 3.33 16.05 -4.46
C ARG A 97 3.31 14.54 -4.65
N VAL A 98 2.29 13.89 -4.07
CA VAL A 98 2.06 12.45 -4.23
C VAL A 98 0.96 12.18 -5.24
N ALA A 99 1.19 11.18 -6.09
CA ALA A 99 0.18 10.60 -6.96
C ALA A 99 0.31 9.08 -6.94
N THR A 100 -0.81 8.37 -7.03
CA THR A 100 -0.78 6.93 -7.30
C THR A 100 -0.22 6.70 -8.69
N MET A 101 0.67 5.71 -8.87
CA MET A 101 1.21 5.38 -10.20
C MET A 101 0.10 5.02 -11.22
N ALA A 102 -1.09 4.60 -10.75
CA ALA A 102 -2.25 4.40 -11.60
C ALA A 102 -2.71 5.68 -12.34
N SER A 103 -2.36 6.88 -11.86
CA SER A 103 -2.67 8.12 -12.56
C SER A 103 -1.91 8.24 -13.88
N LEU A 104 -0.76 7.58 -14.04
CA LEU A 104 0.04 7.66 -15.27
C LEU A 104 -0.65 7.00 -16.47
N VAL A 105 -1.60 6.09 -16.22
CA VAL A 105 -2.44 5.46 -17.24
C VAL A 105 -3.87 5.99 -17.22
N HIS A 106 -4.14 7.06 -16.46
CA HIS A 106 -5.46 7.68 -16.40
C HIS A 106 -5.67 8.62 -17.58
N THR A 107 -6.84 8.48 -18.19
CA THR A 107 -7.37 9.39 -19.19
C THR A 107 -8.68 9.95 -18.68
N ASP A 108 -8.86 11.27 -18.74
CA ASP A 108 -10.11 11.92 -18.35
C ASP A 108 -11.23 11.64 -19.37
N HIS A 109 -12.44 12.12 -19.08
CA HIS A 109 -13.61 11.94 -19.94
C HIS A 109 -13.51 12.62 -21.32
N GLU A 110 -12.56 13.53 -21.51
CA GLU A 110 -12.29 14.22 -22.78
C GLU A 110 -11.15 13.55 -23.57
N GLY A 111 -10.56 12.48 -23.05
CA GLY A 111 -9.45 11.78 -23.70
C GLY A 111 -8.06 12.32 -23.34
N ARG A 112 -7.93 13.23 -22.36
CA ARG A 112 -6.63 13.79 -21.95
C ARG A 112 -5.92 12.91 -20.95
N SER A 113 -4.64 12.62 -21.22
CA SER A 113 -3.78 11.80 -20.35
C SER A 113 -3.20 12.62 -19.21
N VAL A 114 -3.29 12.11 -17.98
CA VAL A 114 -2.63 12.72 -16.82
C VAL A 114 -1.11 12.69 -16.99
N ALA A 115 -0.52 11.61 -17.50
CA ALA A 115 0.93 11.59 -17.76
C ALA A 115 1.35 12.67 -18.77
N GLY A 116 0.54 12.90 -19.81
CA GLY A 116 0.78 13.96 -20.78
C GLY A 116 0.82 15.34 -20.12
N VAL A 117 -0.18 15.65 -19.28
CA VAL A 117 -0.24 16.93 -18.55
C VAL A 117 0.93 17.07 -17.56
N LEU A 118 1.33 16.00 -16.88
CA LEU A 118 2.48 16.02 -15.96
C LEU A 118 3.82 16.27 -16.70
N ILE A 119 3.98 15.70 -17.90
CA ILE A 119 5.15 15.96 -18.76
C ILE A 119 5.15 17.42 -19.20
N GLU A 120 4.04 17.95 -19.70
CA GLU A 120 3.92 19.36 -20.10
C GLU A 120 4.22 20.31 -18.94
N GLU A 121 3.66 20.06 -17.75
CA GLU A 121 3.90 20.87 -16.54
C GLU A 121 5.37 20.82 -16.10
N SER A 122 6.07 19.70 -16.32
CA SER A 122 7.49 19.55 -15.97
C SER A 122 8.43 20.37 -16.86
N GLY A 123 8.01 20.71 -18.08
CA GLY A 123 8.85 21.35 -19.10
C GLY A 123 9.96 20.46 -19.66
N LEU A 124 9.96 19.16 -19.36
CA LEU A 124 10.95 18.19 -19.86
C LEU A 124 10.53 17.58 -21.19
N ASP A 125 11.52 17.12 -21.97
CA ASP A 125 11.26 16.23 -23.11
C ASP A 125 10.67 14.90 -22.61
N PRO A 126 9.68 14.31 -23.31
CA PRO A 126 9.05 13.06 -22.87
C PRO A 126 10.02 11.90 -22.63
N GLN A 127 11.11 11.78 -23.40
CA GLN A 127 12.09 10.70 -23.22
C GLN A 127 12.97 10.90 -21.99
N VAL A 128 13.15 12.15 -21.54
CA VAL A 128 13.91 12.49 -20.33
C VAL A 128 13.05 12.35 -19.08
N TRP A 129 11.74 12.59 -19.21
CA TRP A 129 10.79 12.40 -18.12
C TRP A 129 10.58 10.92 -17.77
N LEU A 130 10.62 10.04 -18.78
CA LEU A 130 10.53 8.58 -18.64
C LEU A 130 11.81 7.97 -18.05
#